data_AF-A0ABC9C196-F1
#
_entry.id   AF-A0ABC9C196-F1
#
_cell.length_a   1.000
_cell.length_b   1.000
_cell.length_c   1.000
_cell.angle_alpha   90.00
_cell.angle_beta   90.00
_cell.angle_gamma   90.00
#
_symmetry.space_group_name_H-M   'P 1'
#
loop_
_entity.id
_entity.type
_entity.pdbx_description
1 polymer ?
#
loop_
_entity_poly.entity_id
_entity_poly.type
_entity_poly.pdbx_seq_one_letter_code
_entity_poly.pdbx_strand_id
1 'polypeptide(L)'
;MALALVPIKQLDGPRGYLRWKESMLLRIHSLGVARALSEPRPAAAAAGDDAAAAAAAKWARDNAVCRGHILATLSDRLLPDYARFATAAEVWRALARTYDVEPSRRVRLDEFHAFQFDEATGGVLLEQIAHAEALGAAAGLSDGYVADSLCVKLPEVMAAAVILRSGSGPGDEMGMGLVWDVARRVVASGIGPELLWKTAMDM
;
A
#
# COMPACT_ATOMS: atom_id res chain seq x y z
N MET A 1 20.73 -20.33 11.75
CA MET A 1 19.30 -20.03 11.94
C MET A 1 18.66 -19.96 10.57
N ALA A 2 17.76 -20.89 10.24
CA ALA A 2 16.91 -20.74 9.06
C ALA A 2 15.88 -19.64 9.36
N LEU A 3 15.87 -18.56 8.57
CA LEU A 3 14.77 -17.60 8.60
C LEU A 3 13.49 -18.35 8.24
N ALA A 4 12.58 -18.49 9.20
CA ALA A 4 11.24 -18.97 8.90
C ALA A 4 10.58 -17.95 7.95
N LEU A 5 10.52 -18.28 6.66
CA LEU A 5 9.91 -17.41 5.67
C LEU A 5 8.40 -17.37 5.93
N VAL A 6 7.88 -16.20 6.24
CA VAL A 6 6.43 -15.96 6.41
C VAL A 6 5.69 -16.50 5.17
N PRO A 7 4.57 -17.24 5.33
CA PRO A 7 3.75 -17.70 4.22
C PRO A 7 3.31 -16.52 3.35
N ILE A 8 3.53 -16.61 2.04
CA ILE A 8 3.05 -15.61 1.10
C ILE A 8 1.67 -16.05 0.63
N LYS A 9 0.67 -15.20 0.82
CA LYS A 9 -0.66 -15.41 0.22
C LYS A 9 -0.51 -15.45 -1.30
N GLN A 10 -1.08 -16.47 -1.91
CA GLN A 10 -1.05 -16.66 -3.36
C GLN A 10 -1.62 -15.44 -4.11
N LEU A 11 -0.96 -15.05 -5.20
CA LEU A 11 -1.46 -14.03 -6.12
C LEU A 11 -2.53 -14.66 -7.02
N ASP A 12 -3.73 -14.09 -7.01
CA ASP A 12 -4.84 -14.55 -7.85
C ASP A 12 -5.62 -13.39 -8.48
N GLY A 13 -4.94 -12.28 -8.76
CA GLY A 13 -5.52 -11.11 -9.43
C GLY A 13 -5.10 -9.79 -8.79
N PRO A 14 -5.74 -8.68 -9.17
CA PRO A 14 -5.34 -7.33 -8.74
C PRO A 14 -5.55 -7.12 -7.24
N ARG A 15 -6.61 -7.69 -6.66
CA ARG A 15 -6.86 -7.63 -5.22
C ARG A 15 -5.76 -8.36 -4.46
N GLY A 16 -4.97 -7.61 -3.70
CA GLY A 16 -3.86 -8.13 -2.90
C GLY A 16 -2.52 -8.17 -3.62
N TYR A 17 -2.41 -7.67 -4.85
CA TYR A 17 -1.14 -7.57 -5.57
C TYR A 17 -0.09 -6.80 -4.76
N LEU A 18 -0.43 -5.63 -4.20
CA LEU A 18 0.51 -4.84 -3.40
C LEU A 18 1.07 -5.65 -2.21
N ARG A 19 0.19 -6.31 -1.45
CA ARG A 19 0.60 -7.18 -0.32
C ARG A 19 1.49 -8.33 -0.80
N TRP A 20 1.13 -8.97 -1.91
CA TRP A 20 1.91 -10.05 -2.50
C TRP A 20 3.31 -9.57 -2.95
N LYS A 21 3.37 -8.42 -3.64
CA LYS A 21 4.59 -7.79 -4.15
C LYS A 21 5.57 -7.52 -3.01
N GLU A 22 5.12 -6.85 -1.94
CA GLU A 22 5.94 -6.57 -0.76
C GLU A 22 6.43 -7.85 -0.07
N SER A 23 5.53 -8.85 0.08
CA SER A 23 5.89 -10.12 0.70
C SER A 23 6.92 -10.90 -0.14
N MET A 24 6.81 -10.85 -1.47
CA MET A 24 7.72 -11.48 -2.40
C MET A 24 9.09 -10.80 -2.40
N LEU A 25 9.12 -9.47 -2.43
CA LEU A 25 10.35 -8.68 -2.32
C LEU A 25 11.10 -9.01 -1.04
N LEU A 26 10.43 -9.01 0.12
CA LEU A 26 11.03 -9.39 1.39
C LEU A 26 11.65 -10.79 1.33
N ARG A 27 10.96 -11.76 0.72
CA ARG A 27 11.44 -13.14 0.59
C ARG A 27 12.71 -13.23 -0.27
N ILE A 28 12.70 -12.67 -1.47
CA ILE A 28 13.87 -12.76 -2.38
C ILE A 28 15.08 -11.95 -1.86
N HIS A 29 14.84 -10.88 -1.10
CA HIS A 29 15.89 -10.16 -0.37
C HIS A 29 16.51 -11.03 0.72
N SER A 30 15.66 -11.68 1.53
CA SER A 30 16.10 -12.59 2.59
C SER A 30 16.90 -13.78 2.06
N LEU A 31 16.63 -14.20 0.82
CA LEU A 31 17.35 -15.27 0.11
C LEU A 31 18.63 -14.78 -0.58
N GLY A 32 18.90 -13.48 -0.63
CA GLY A 32 20.07 -12.90 -1.31
C GLY A 32 20.03 -12.99 -2.84
N VAL A 33 18.84 -13.18 -3.43
CA VAL A 33 18.66 -13.34 -4.90
C VAL A 33 17.90 -12.18 -5.55
N ALA A 34 17.60 -11.11 -4.81
CA ALA A 34 16.86 -9.95 -5.31
C ALA A 34 17.45 -9.34 -6.60
N ARG A 35 18.79 -9.39 -6.74
CA ARG A 35 19.50 -8.93 -7.93
C ARG A 35 19.04 -9.60 -9.24
N ALA A 36 18.50 -10.82 -9.17
CA ALA A 36 17.97 -11.53 -10.33
C ALA A 36 16.73 -10.88 -10.95
N LEU A 37 16.10 -9.90 -10.27
CA LEU A 37 14.99 -9.13 -10.82
C LEU A 37 15.44 -8.05 -11.83
N SER A 38 16.69 -7.61 -11.78
CA SER A 38 17.19 -6.47 -12.55
C SER A 38 18.50 -6.73 -13.28
N GLU A 39 19.38 -7.59 -12.77
CA GLU A 39 20.69 -7.84 -13.38
C GLU A 39 20.57 -8.66 -14.67
N PRO A 40 21.14 -8.17 -15.79
CA PRO A 40 21.17 -8.93 -17.03
C PRO A 40 22.04 -10.18 -16.87
N ARG A 41 21.79 -11.16 -17.74
CA ARG A 41 22.65 -12.35 -17.83
C ARG A 41 24.08 -11.91 -18.17
N PRO A 42 25.11 -12.39 -17.43
CA PRO A 42 26.50 -12.15 -17.78
C PRO A 42 26.81 -12.59 -19.22
N ALA A 43 27.68 -11.85 -19.90
CA ALA A 43 28.18 -12.25 -21.22
C ALA A 43 28.82 -13.64 -21.17
N ALA A 44 28.83 -14.34 -22.29
CA ALA A 44 29.49 -15.64 -22.39
C ALA A 44 30.98 -15.47 -22.02
N ALA A 45 31.48 -16.35 -21.14
CA ALA A 45 32.88 -16.36 -20.76
C ALA A 45 33.76 -16.65 -21.98
N ALA A 46 34.89 -15.95 -22.11
CA ALA A 46 35.95 -16.37 -23.02
C ALA A 46 36.48 -17.75 -22.58
N ALA A 47 36.96 -18.55 -23.54
CA ALA A 47 37.52 -19.86 -23.23
C ALA A 47 38.71 -19.71 -22.25
N GLY A 48 38.60 -20.35 -21.08
CA GLY A 48 39.62 -20.30 -20.02
C GLY A 48 39.40 -19.25 -18.93
N ASP A 49 38.31 -18.48 -18.96
CA ASP A 49 37.94 -17.57 -17.86
C ASP A 49 37.02 -18.25 -16.83
N ASP A 50 37.66 -18.90 -15.86
CA ASP A 50 36.98 -19.60 -14.76
C ASP A 50 36.14 -18.66 -13.88
N ALA A 51 36.56 -17.40 -13.74
CA ALA A 51 35.83 -16.41 -12.94
C ALA A 51 34.53 -16.00 -13.62
N ALA A 52 34.55 -15.76 -14.93
CA ALA A 52 33.35 -15.49 -15.72
C ALA A 52 32.39 -16.70 -15.74
N ALA A 53 32.92 -17.92 -15.83
CA ALA A 53 32.12 -19.14 -15.75
C ALA A 53 31.42 -19.28 -14.39
N ALA A 54 32.14 -19.03 -13.28
CA ALA A 54 31.58 -19.07 -11.94
C ALA A 54 30.49 -17.99 -11.73
N ALA A 55 30.71 -16.78 -12.25
CA ALA A 55 29.73 -15.69 -12.20
C ALA A 55 28.44 -16.04 -12.98
N ALA A 56 28.56 -16.62 -14.16
CA ALA A 56 27.43 -17.08 -14.96
C ALA A 56 26.64 -18.19 -14.26
N ALA A 57 27.33 -19.17 -13.65
CA ALA A 57 26.71 -20.23 -12.87
C ALA A 57 25.97 -19.69 -11.62
N LYS A 58 26.57 -18.71 -10.92
CA LYS A 58 25.91 -18.03 -9.79
C LYS A 58 24.67 -17.27 -10.25
N TRP A 59 24.75 -16.51 -11.33
CA TRP A 59 23.59 -15.80 -11.88
C TRP A 59 22.47 -16.76 -12.27
N ALA A 60 22.79 -17.88 -12.93
CA ALA A 60 21.81 -18.88 -13.33
C ALA A 60 21.09 -19.50 -12.14
N ARG A 61 21.82 -19.83 -11.06
CA ARG A 61 21.23 -20.29 -9.79
C ARG A 61 20.33 -19.24 -9.16
N ASP A 62 20.83 -18.02 -8.98
CA ASP A 62 20.06 -16.94 -8.34
C ASP A 62 18.78 -16.64 -9.13
N ASN A 63 18.86 -16.63 -10.47
CA ASN A 63 17.70 -16.47 -11.35
C ASN A 63 16.71 -17.63 -11.23
N ALA A 64 17.17 -18.88 -11.22
CA ALA A 64 16.30 -20.05 -11.09
C ALA A 64 15.56 -20.05 -9.74
N VAL A 65 16.27 -19.75 -8.64
CA VAL A 65 15.70 -19.65 -7.30
C VAL A 65 14.67 -18.52 -7.24
N CYS A 66 15.04 -17.31 -7.67
CA CYS A 66 14.14 -16.16 -7.66
C CYS A 66 12.87 -16.42 -8.49
N ARG A 67 13.04 -16.93 -9.72
CA ARG A 67 11.92 -17.29 -10.61
C ARG A 67 11.03 -18.35 -9.99
N GLY A 68 11.62 -19.40 -9.41
CA GLY A 68 10.88 -20.48 -8.74
C GLY A 68 10.00 -19.97 -7.60
N HIS A 69 10.53 -19.07 -6.76
CA HIS A 69 9.75 -18.48 -5.66
C HIS A 69 8.59 -17.62 -6.16
N ILE A 70 8.77 -16.83 -7.22
CA ILE A 70 7.70 -16.04 -7.81
C ILE A 70 6.59 -16.97 -8.30
N LEU A 71 6.94 -17.94 -9.16
CA LEU A 71 5.98 -18.85 -9.79
C LEU A 71 5.23 -19.71 -8.75
N ALA A 72 5.91 -20.17 -7.70
CA ALA A 72 5.31 -20.98 -6.63
C ALA A 72 4.26 -20.25 -5.78
N THR A 73 4.11 -18.93 -5.96
CA THR A 73 3.10 -18.13 -5.26
C THR A 73 2.03 -17.59 -6.20
N LEU A 74 2.05 -17.97 -7.47
CA LEU A 74 0.98 -17.67 -8.41
C LEU A 74 -0.12 -18.73 -8.28
N SER A 75 -1.36 -18.35 -8.53
CA SER A 75 -2.45 -19.31 -8.64
C SER A 75 -2.32 -20.20 -9.86
N ASP A 76 -2.95 -21.38 -9.82
CA ASP A 76 -3.00 -22.31 -10.95
C ASP A 76 -3.54 -21.65 -12.22
N ARG A 77 -4.41 -20.64 -12.08
CA ARG A 77 -4.92 -19.85 -13.21
C ARG A 77 -3.83 -18.98 -13.82
N LEU A 78 -2.98 -18.35 -13.01
CA LEU A 78 -1.92 -17.44 -13.48
C LEU A 78 -0.65 -18.17 -13.92
N LEU A 79 -0.34 -19.33 -13.31
CA LEU A 79 0.92 -20.03 -13.50
C LEU A 79 1.25 -20.28 -14.99
N PRO A 80 0.35 -20.77 -15.85
CA PRO A 80 0.66 -21.02 -17.26
C PRO A 80 1.07 -19.76 -18.03
N ASP A 81 0.45 -18.62 -17.74
CA ASP A 81 0.68 -17.35 -18.45
C ASP A 81 2.05 -16.75 -18.17
N TYR A 82 2.56 -16.96 -16.96
CA TYR A 82 3.83 -16.40 -16.48
C TYR A 82 4.98 -17.42 -16.50
N ALA A 83 4.71 -18.73 -16.45
CA ALA A 83 5.75 -19.76 -16.52
C ALA A 83 6.50 -19.78 -17.87
N ARG A 84 5.94 -19.19 -18.93
CA ARG A 84 6.61 -19.08 -20.24
C ARG A 84 7.84 -18.17 -20.26
N PHE A 85 7.97 -17.25 -19.29
CA PHE A 85 9.12 -16.34 -19.24
C PHE A 85 10.37 -17.07 -18.73
N ALA A 86 11.52 -16.82 -19.35
CA ALA A 86 12.75 -17.55 -19.11
C ALA A 86 13.48 -17.09 -17.84
N THR A 87 13.31 -15.82 -17.47
CA THR A 87 14.02 -15.19 -16.35
C THR A 87 13.08 -14.66 -15.27
N ALA A 88 13.56 -14.56 -14.03
CA ALA A 88 12.83 -13.96 -12.93
C ALA A 88 12.46 -12.49 -13.24
N ALA A 89 13.40 -11.74 -13.83
CA ALA A 89 13.19 -10.37 -14.26
C ALA A 89 12.04 -10.22 -15.27
N GLU A 90 11.90 -11.15 -16.22
CA GLU A 90 10.79 -11.13 -17.19
C GLU A 90 9.45 -11.43 -16.53
N VAL A 91 9.38 -12.44 -15.66
CA VAL A 91 8.17 -12.76 -14.88
C VAL A 91 7.75 -11.54 -14.06
N TRP A 92 8.70 -10.96 -13.31
CA TRP A 92 8.46 -9.81 -12.45
C TRP A 92 7.95 -8.60 -13.23
N ARG A 93 8.62 -8.24 -14.33
CA ARG A 93 8.17 -7.15 -15.21
C ARG A 93 6.81 -7.43 -15.82
N ALA A 94 6.49 -8.67 -16.17
CA ALA A 94 5.18 -9.03 -16.70
C ALA A 94 4.07 -8.86 -15.67
N LEU A 95 4.29 -9.32 -14.44
CA LEU A 95 3.35 -9.14 -13.33
C LEU A 95 3.16 -7.65 -13.01
N ALA A 96 4.25 -6.88 -12.97
CA ALA A 96 4.18 -5.44 -12.75
C ALA A 96 3.39 -4.71 -13.86
N ARG A 97 3.60 -5.06 -15.14
CA ARG A 97 2.78 -4.50 -16.23
C ARG A 97 1.28 -4.81 -16.09
N THR A 98 0.92 -5.96 -15.50
CA THR A 98 -0.47 -6.35 -15.33
C THR A 98 -1.13 -5.68 -14.12
N TYR A 99 -0.41 -5.54 -13.01
CA TYR A 99 -1.01 -5.20 -11.71
C TYR A 99 -0.46 -3.94 -11.05
N ASP A 100 0.72 -3.47 -11.43
CA ASP A 100 1.35 -2.23 -10.93
C ASP A 100 0.87 -1.04 -11.75
N VAL A 101 -0.46 -0.95 -11.93
CA VAL A 101 -1.11 0.13 -12.67
C VAL A 101 -1.38 1.26 -11.70
N GLU A 102 -0.56 2.30 -11.77
CA GLU A 102 -0.78 3.49 -10.96
C GLU A 102 -2.07 4.19 -11.40
N PRO A 103 -3.06 4.38 -10.51
CA PRO A 103 -4.27 5.12 -10.85
C PRO A 103 -3.91 6.57 -11.20
N SER A 104 -4.59 7.11 -12.22
CA SER A 104 -4.39 8.51 -12.60
C SER A 104 -4.73 9.44 -11.44
N ARG A 105 -4.14 10.64 -11.41
CA ARG A 105 -4.49 11.65 -10.40
C ARG A 105 -5.99 11.95 -10.34
N ARG A 106 -6.70 11.90 -11.48
CA ARG A 106 -8.16 12.10 -11.53
C ARG A 106 -8.89 11.00 -10.78
N VAL A 107 -8.56 9.74 -11.04
CA VAL A 107 -9.17 8.58 -10.34
C VAL A 107 -8.91 8.68 -8.83
N ARG A 108 -7.70 9.01 -8.41
CA ARG A 108 -7.37 9.18 -6.98
C ARG A 108 -8.14 10.33 -6.32
N LEU A 109 -8.36 11.42 -7.06
CA LEU A 109 -9.17 12.55 -6.59
C LEU A 109 -10.65 12.17 -6.48
N ASP A 110 -11.18 11.43 -7.45
CA ASP A 110 -12.55 10.93 -7.44
C ASP A 110 -12.76 9.97 -6.26
N GLU A 111 -11.81 9.07 -5.99
CA GLU A 111 -11.81 8.18 -4.81
C GLU A 111 -11.82 8.97 -3.50
N PHE A 112 -10.97 10.00 -3.38
CA PHE A 112 -10.96 10.88 -2.21
C PHE A 112 -12.30 11.59 -2.00
N HIS A 113 -12.90 12.14 -3.07
CA HIS A 113 -14.19 12.83 -2.96
C HIS A 113 -15.35 11.87 -2.67
N ALA A 114 -15.28 10.64 -3.20
CA ALA A 114 -16.28 9.59 -2.97
C ALA A 114 -16.22 9.00 -1.57
N PHE A 115 -15.10 9.14 -0.84
CA PHE A 115 -14.96 8.67 0.54
C PHE A 115 -16.08 9.23 1.44
N GLN A 116 -16.69 8.35 2.22
CA GLN A 116 -17.66 8.69 3.26
C GLN A 116 -17.33 7.86 4.50
N PHE A 117 -17.59 8.43 5.67
CA PHE A 117 -17.48 7.67 6.89
C PHE A 117 -18.62 6.66 6.97
N ASP A 118 -18.29 5.44 7.36
CA ASP A 118 -19.25 4.44 7.79
C ASP A 118 -19.67 4.74 9.23
N GLU A 119 -20.88 5.26 9.36
CA GLU A 119 -21.50 5.66 10.62
C GLU A 119 -21.76 4.47 11.55
N ALA A 120 -22.02 3.28 10.99
CA ALA A 120 -22.37 2.08 11.74
C ALA A 120 -21.16 1.45 12.46
N THR A 121 -19.96 1.73 11.97
CA THR A 121 -18.73 1.04 12.39
C THR A 121 -17.86 1.92 13.30
N GLY A 122 -18.43 2.89 14.03
CA GLY A 122 -17.67 3.96 14.74
C GLY A 122 -16.51 3.53 15.67
N GLY A 123 -16.37 2.25 16.00
CA GLY A 123 -15.13 1.68 16.57
C GLY A 123 -13.89 1.73 15.67
N VAL A 124 -14.04 2.04 14.38
CA VAL A 124 -12.93 2.18 13.41
C VAL A 124 -12.72 3.62 12.92
N LEU A 125 -13.29 4.62 13.60
CA LEU A 125 -13.19 6.04 13.21
C LEU A 125 -11.75 6.49 12.89
N LEU A 126 -10.79 6.14 13.76
CA LEU A 126 -9.38 6.48 13.53
C LEU A 126 -8.82 5.80 12.28
N GLU A 127 -9.23 4.56 11.98
CA GLU A 127 -8.83 3.86 10.76
C GLU A 127 -9.43 4.52 9.51
N GLN A 128 -10.69 4.99 9.61
CA GLN A 128 -11.35 5.72 8.53
C GLN A 128 -10.68 7.07 8.26
N ILE A 129 -10.25 7.79 9.31
CA ILE A 129 -9.46 9.03 9.17
C ILE A 129 -8.11 8.73 8.51
N ALA A 130 -7.39 7.69 8.96
CA ALA A 130 -6.15 7.28 8.32
C ALA A 130 -6.34 6.90 6.84
N HIS A 131 -7.44 6.23 6.51
CA HIS A 131 -7.77 5.88 5.14
C HIS A 131 -8.01 7.12 4.27
N ALA A 132 -8.81 8.07 4.75
CA ALA A 132 -9.07 9.31 4.03
C ALA A 132 -7.82 10.18 3.85
N GLU A 133 -6.96 10.26 4.86
CA GLU A 133 -5.66 10.92 4.78
C GLU A 133 -4.77 10.27 3.70
N ALA A 134 -4.73 8.94 3.67
CA ALA A 134 -3.98 8.19 2.65
C ALA A 134 -4.52 8.44 1.23
N LEU A 135 -5.85 8.53 1.06
CA LEU A 135 -6.47 8.91 -0.22
C LEU A 135 -6.05 10.32 -0.64
N GLY A 136 -6.06 11.28 0.30
CA GLY A 136 -5.62 12.65 0.06
C GLY A 136 -4.15 12.75 -0.35
N ALA A 137 -3.27 12.04 0.37
CA ALA A 137 -1.85 11.94 0.04
C ALA A 137 -1.62 11.31 -1.34
N ALA A 138 -2.34 10.23 -1.68
CA ALA A 138 -2.25 9.59 -2.99
C ALA A 138 -2.71 10.53 -4.13
N ALA A 139 -3.72 11.38 -3.88
CA ALA A 139 -4.18 12.39 -4.82
C ALA A 139 -3.25 13.62 -4.92
N GLY A 140 -2.25 13.74 -4.04
CA GLY A 140 -1.35 14.89 -3.96
C GLY A 140 -2.07 16.17 -3.51
N LEU A 141 -2.96 16.04 -2.53
CA LEU A 141 -3.67 17.16 -1.90
C LEU A 141 -2.85 17.71 -0.72
N SER A 142 -3.01 18.99 -0.42
CA SER A 142 -2.40 19.58 0.77
C SER A 142 -3.11 19.10 2.04
N ASP A 143 -2.37 19.07 3.15
CA ASP A 143 -2.87 18.66 4.45
C ASP A 143 -4.16 19.43 4.85
N GLY A 144 -4.15 20.75 4.67
CA GLY A 144 -5.31 21.58 4.99
C GLY A 144 -6.51 21.38 4.07
N TYR A 145 -6.30 21.06 2.79
CA TYR A 145 -7.40 20.73 1.88
C TYR A 145 -8.07 19.41 2.28
N VAL A 146 -7.27 18.41 2.69
CA VAL A 146 -7.79 17.13 3.19
C VAL A 146 -8.58 17.36 4.47
N ALA A 147 -8.04 18.14 5.41
CA ALA A 147 -8.70 18.44 6.68
C ALA A 147 -10.04 19.19 6.49
N ASP A 148 -10.08 20.20 5.63
CA ASP A 148 -11.30 20.94 5.28
C ASP A 148 -12.36 20.03 4.64
N SER A 149 -11.93 19.21 3.66
CA SER A 149 -12.81 18.24 3.00
C SER A 149 -13.34 17.16 3.95
N LEU A 150 -12.59 16.81 4.99
CA LEU A 150 -13.05 15.88 6.02
C LEU A 150 -14.01 16.54 7.01
N CYS A 151 -13.82 17.81 7.36
CA CYS A 151 -14.71 18.52 8.28
C CYS A 151 -16.17 18.52 7.80
N VAL A 152 -16.41 18.58 6.49
CA VAL A 152 -17.78 18.50 5.93
C VAL A 152 -18.38 17.08 5.94
N LYS A 153 -17.56 16.05 6.20
CA LYS A 153 -17.97 14.63 6.24
C LYS A 153 -17.93 14.04 7.66
N LEU A 154 -17.27 14.70 8.60
CA LEU A 154 -17.15 14.28 9.99
C LEU A 154 -18.48 14.46 10.74
N PRO A 155 -18.65 13.79 11.89
CA PRO A 155 -19.80 14.05 12.74
C PRO A 155 -19.80 15.52 13.22
N GLU A 156 -20.98 16.12 13.33
CA GLU A 156 -21.14 17.57 13.59
C GLU A 156 -20.34 18.04 14.82
N VAL A 157 -20.41 17.28 15.92
CA VAL A 157 -19.68 17.57 17.16
C VAL A 157 -18.17 17.64 16.95
N MET A 158 -17.63 16.80 16.07
CA MET A 158 -16.21 16.79 15.73
C MET A 158 -15.85 17.94 14.81
N ALA A 159 -16.62 18.14 13.74
CA ALA A 159 -16.40 19.23 12.80
C ALA A 159 -16.42 20.59 13.52
N ALA A 160 -17.40 20.82 14.39
CA ALA A 160 -17.49 22.03 15.21
C ALA A 160 -16.28 22.19 16.13
N ALA A 161 -15.83 21.12 16.81
CA ALA A 161 -14.66 21.16 17.68
C ALA A 161 -13.36 21.48 16.90
N VAL A 162 -13.23 20.94 15.69
CA VAL A 162 -12.10 21.22 14.79
C VAL A 162 -12.13 22.69 14.34
N ILE A 163 -13.28 23.19 13.86
CA ILE A 163 -13.44 24.58 13.40
C ILE A 163 -13.16 25.58 14.53
N LEU A 164 -13.72 25.38 15.72
CA LEU A 164 -13.51 26.27 16.88
C LEU A 164 -12.03 26.38 17.26
N ARG A 165 -11.27 25.29 17.11
CA ARG A 165 -9.85 25.25 17.44
C ARG A 165 -8.96 25.85 16.36
N SER A 166 -9.41 25.86 15.11
CA SER A 166 -8.66 26.41 13.97
C SER A 166 -8.61 27.94 13.97
N GLY A 167 -9.58 28.61 14.59
CA GLY A 167 -9.67 30.08 14.63
C GLY A 167 -8.92 30.74 15.79
N SER A 168 -8.03 30.02 16.49
CA SER A 168 -7.51 30.44 17.80
C SER A 168 -6.16 31.19 17.76
N GLY A 169 -5.48 31.31 16.62
CA GLY A 169 -4.19 31.99 16.52
C GLY A 169 -3.71 32.35 15.10
N PRO A 170 -2.78 33.30 14.95
CA PRO A 170 -2.20 33.65 13.65
C PRO A 170 -1.24 32.54 13.20
N GLY A 171 -1.62 31.82 12.14
CA GLY A 171 -0.89 30.67 11.60
C GLY A 171 -1.60 29.32 11.79
N ASP A 172 -2.77 29.30 12.43
CA ASP A 172 -3.62 28.11 12.57
C ASP A 172 -4.39 27.85 11.27
N GLU A 173 -3.69 27.40 10.22
CA GLU A 173 -4.36 26.78 9.08
C GLU A 173 -4.91 25.42 9.52
N MET A 174 -6.18 25.16 9.19
CA MET A 174 -6.82 23.86 9.34
C MET A 174 -5.91 22.77 8.75
N GLY A 175 -5.62 21.72 9.51
CA GLY A 175 -4.73 20.63 9.09
C GLY A 175 -5.09 19.30 9.74
N MET A 176 -4.58 18.19 9.21
CA MET A 176 -4.92 16.85 9.68
C MET A 176 -4.49 16.63 11.13
N GLY A 177 -3.42 17.31 11.59
CA GLY A 177 -3.01 17.27 12.99
C GLY A 177 -4.14 17.64 13.96
N LEU A 178 -4.94 18.65 13.60
CA LEU A 178 -6.07 19.09 14.41
C LEU A 178 -7.25 18.12 14.35
N VAL A 179 -7.56 17.59 13.17
CA VAL A 179 -8.57 16.54 12.97
C VAL A 179 -8.26 15.33 13.83
N TRP A 180 -7.01 14.88 13.80
CA TRP A 180 -6.50 13.77 14.59
C TRP A 180 -6.58 14.02 16.10
N ASP A 181 -6.25 15.23 16.55
CA ASP A 181 -6.34 15.61 17.97
C ASP A 181 -7.77 15.58 18.49
N VAL A 182 -8.74 16.09 17.72
CA VAL A 182 -10.15 16.04 18.08
C VAL A 182 -10.65 14.60 18.06
N ALA A 183 -10.35 13.83 17.02
CA ALA A 183 -10.77 12.43 16.90
C ALA A 183 -10.27 11.56 18.06
N ARG A 184 -9.00 11.71 18.45
CA ARG A 184 -8.44 10.98 19.60
C ARG A 184 -9.14 11.32 20.91
N ARG A 185 -9.49 12.60 21.14
CA ARG A 185 -10.22 13.02 22.34
C ARG A 185 -11.62 12.41 22.40
N VAL A 186 -12.31 12.39 21.27
CA VAL A 186 -13.67 11.84 21.14
C VAL A 186 -13.69 10.33 21.34
N VAL A 187 -12.71 9.61 20.78
CA VAL A 187 -12.54 8.17 21.04
C VAL A 187 -12.19 7.92 22.52
N ALA A 188 -11.32 8.74 23.11
CA ALA A 188 -10.94 8.62 24.51
C ALA A 188 -12.07 8.94 25.50
N SER A 189 -13.06 9.76 25.12
CA SER A 189 -14.23 10.03 25.96
C SER A 189 -15.24 8.87 25.97
N GLY A 190 -15.03 7.82 25.17
CA GLY A 190 -15.88 6.63 25.15
C GLY A 190 -17.27 6.88 24.57
N ILE A 191 -17.44 7.93 23.76
CA ILE A 191 -18.71 8.20 23.07
C ILE A 191 -18.91 7.09 22.04
N GLY A 192 -20.03 6.36 22.17
CA GLY A 192 -20.37 5.28 21.26
C GLY A 192 -20.68 5.77 19.84
N PRO A 193 -20.45 4.94 18.80
CA PRO A 193 -20.73 5.27 17.40
C PRO A 193 -22.11 5.91 17.18
N GLU A 194 -23.12 5.38 17.85
CA GLU A 194 -24.52 5.77 17.77
C GLU A 194 -24.82 7.17 18.32
N LEU A 195 -23.93 7.73 19.14
CA LEU A 195 -24.02 9.09 19.66
C LEU A 195 -23.13 10.06 18.89
N LEU A 196 -22.08 9.57 18.22
CA LEU A 196 -21.19 10.41 17.43
C LEU A 196 -21.91 11.06 16.25
N TRP A 197 -22.77 10.30 15.58
CA TRP A 197 -23.45 10.70 14.35
C TRP A 197 -24.83 11.31 14.54
N LYS A 198 -25.30 11.44 15.79
CA LYS A 198 -26.57 12.13 16.07
C LYS A 198 -26.40 13.64 15.95
N THR A 199 -27.32 14.27 15.24
CA THR A 199 -27.40 15.72 15.12
C THR A 199 -27.85 16.33 16.45
N ALA A 200 -27.52 17.59 16.71
CA ALA A 200 -28.07 18.31 17.88
C ALA A 200 -29.61 18.39 17.92
N MET A 201 -30.29 18.10 16.80
CA MET A 201 -31.75 18.00 16.71
C MET A 201 -32.31 16.59 17.00
N ASP A 202 -31.46 15.57 17.09
CA ASP A 202 -31.82 14.16 17.35
C ASP A 202 -31.57 13.73 18.82
N MET A 203 -31.07 14.64 19.66
CA MET A 203 -30.88 14.50 21.12
C MET A 203 -31.90 15.33 21.89
#